data_AF-A0A6B3G1X4-F1
#
_entry.id   AF-A0A6B3G1X4-F1
#
_cell.length_a   1.000
_cell.length_b   1.000
_cell.length_c   1.000
_cell.angle_alpha   90.00
_cell.angle_beta   90.00
_cell.angle_gamma   90.00
#
_symmetry.space_group_name_H-M   'P 1'
#
loop_
_entity.id
_entity.type
_entity.pdbx_description
1 polymer ?
#
loop_
_entity_poly.entity_id
_entity_poly.type
_entity_poly.pdbx_seq_one_letter_code
_entity_poly.pdbx_strand_id
1 'polypeptide(L)' 'PEISEAIKAALLDQQQGVAAVVVREAVARGELPEGSDPDRALDLIVGPLYWRLVVVRGELPQGYLDDLAASAVAALRYPG' A
#
# COMPACT_ATOMS: atom_id res chain seq x y z
N PRO A 1 -17.11 -17.01 -12.10
CA PRO A 1 -15.67 -17.17 -11.80
C PRO A 1 -14.79 -16.22 -12.64
N GLU A 2 -14.93 -16.25 -13.97
CA GLU A 2 -14.14 -15.43 -14.91
C GLU A 2 -14.24 -13.91 -14.68
N ILE A 3 -15.46 -13.39 -14.46
CA ILE A 3 -15.69 -11.97 -14.19
C ILE A 3 -15.02 -11.53 -12.89
N SER A 4 -15.02 -12.38 -11.86
CA SER A 4 -14.40 -12.06 -10.56
C SER A 4 -12.88 -11.96 -10.67
N GLU A 5 -12.24 -12.85 -11.44
CA GLU A 5 -10.80 -12.81 -11.69
C GLU A 5 -10.42 -11.61 -12.57
N ALA A 6 -11.22 -11.29 -13.59
CA ALA A 6 -10.98 -10.11 -14.43
C ALA A 6 -11.10 -8.80 -13.64
N ILE A 7 -12.09 -8.68 -12.75
CA ILE A 7 -12.25 -7.51 -11.87
C ILE A 7 -11.09 -7.43 -10.86
N LYS A 8 -10.71 -8.56 -10.26
CA LYS A 8 -9.57 -8.63 -9.34
C LYS A 8 -8.27 -8.21 -10.04
N ALA A 9 -8.01 -8.74 -11.24
CA ALA A 9 -6.85 -8.39 -12.03
C ALA A 9 -6.81 -6.89 -12.37
N ALA A 10 -7.93 -6.32 -12.83
CA ALA A 10 -8.00 -4.89 -13.14
C ALA A 10 -7.78 -3.99 -11.91
N LEU A 11 -8.34 -4.36 -10.75
CA LEU A 11 -8.15 -3.63 -9.50
C LEU A 11 -6.71 -3.72 -8.97
N LEU A 12 -6.08 -4.90 -9.11
CA LEU A 12 -4.69 -5.10 -8.71
C LEU A 12 -3.74 -4.34 -9.64
N ASP A 13 -3.91 -4.44 -10.95
CA ASP A 13 -3.08 -3.77 -11.95
C ASP A 13 -3.08 -2.24 -11.75
N GLN A 14 -4.26 -1.65 -11.50
CA GLN A 14 -4.37 -0.22 -11.21
C GLN A 14 -3.67 0.16 -9.89
N GLN A 15 -3.86 -0.62 -8.82
CA GLN A 15 -3.24 -0.34 -7.53
C GLN A 15 -1.72 -0.49 -7.59
N GLN A 16 -1.24 -1.54 -8.25
CA GLN A 16 0.18 -1.78 -8.50
C GLN A 16 0.81 -0.66 -9.32
N GLY A 17 0.11 -0.17 -10.35
CA GLY A 17 0.56 0.99 -11.12
C GLY A 17 0.77 2.24 -10.27
N VAL A 18 -0.20 2.58 -9.41
CA VAL A 18 -0.10 3.76 -8.53
C VAL A 18 1.00 3.56 -7.48
N ALA A 19 1.04 2.41 -6.81
CA ALA A 19 2.06 2.12 -5.81
C ALA A 19 3.47 2.13 -6.42
N ALA A 20 3.64 1.56 -7.61
CA ALA A 20 4.91 1.56 -8.32
C ALA A 20 5.37 2.97 -8.65
N VAL A 21 4.46 3.87 -9.06
CA VAL A 21 4.81 5.28 -9.28
C VAL A 21 5.24 5.93 -7.96
N VAL A 22 4.45 5.82 -6.90
CA VAL A 22 4.76 6.45 -5.62
C VAL A 22 6.09 5.97 -5.05
N VAL A 23 6.33 4.64 -5.06
CA VAL A 23 7.58 4.06 -4.54
C VAL A 23 8.78 4.47 -5.38
N ARG A 24 8.69 4.42 -6.72
CA ARG A 24 9.80 4.89 -7.58
C ARG A 24 10.15 6.36 -7.32
N GLU A 25 9.15 7.23 -7.19
CA GLU A 25 9.39 8.65 -6.94
C GLU A 25 10.00 8.87 -5.55
N ALA A 26 9.57 8.11 -4.53
CA ALA A 26 10.17 8.17 -3.20
C ALA A 26 11.64 7.68 -3.19
N VAL A 27 11.95 6.62 -3.96
CA VAL A 27 13.34 6.18 -4.18
C VAL A 27 14.16 7.26 -4.89
N ALA A 28 13.62 7.89 -5.94
CA ALA A 28 14.30 8.95 -6.68
C ALA A 28 14.61 10.17 -5.80
N ARG A 29 13.78 10.46 -4.79
CA ARG A 29 14.03 11.51 -3.78
C ARG A 29 14.97 11.07 -2.64
N GLY A 30 15.39 9.81 -2.60
CA GLY A 30 16.19 9.25 -1.50
C GLY A 30 15.40 9.03 -0.21
N GLU A 31 14.06 9.03 -0.27
CA GLU A 31 13.19 8.80 0.87
C GLU A 31 13.00 7.31 1.18
N LEU A 32 13.22 6.44 0.20
CA LEU A 32 13.19 4.99 0.35
C LEU A 32 14.49 4.37 -0.21
N PRO A 33 14.92 3.21 0.30
CA PRO A 33 16.09 2.50 -0.22
C PRO A 33 15.91 2.10 -1.69
N GLU A 34 17.01 2.04 -2.43
CA GLU A 34 17.01 1.46 -3.77
C GLU A 34 16.52 0.00 -3.72
N GLY A 35 15.68 -0.38 -4.68
CA GLY A 35 15.07 -1.72 -4.72
C GLY A 35 13.85 -1.90 -3.82
N SER A 36 13.31 -0.82 -3.21
CA SER A 36 12.04 -0.87 -2.47
C SER A 36 10.92 -1.45 -3.34
N ASP A 37 10.23 -2.47 -2.81
CA ASP A 37 9.20 -3.22 -3.52
C ASP A 37 7.82 -2.54 -3.42
N PRO A 38 7.21 -2.11 -4.55
CA PRO A 38 5.86 -1.54 -4.57
C PRO A 38 4.75 -2.49 -4.09
N ASP A 39 4.89 -3.80 -4.32
CA ASP A 39 3.88 -4.76 -3.90
C ASP A 39 3.85 -4.88 -2.37
N ARG A 40 5.03 -4.86 -1.75
CA ARG A 40 5.15 -4.78 -0.28
C ARG A 40 4.53 -3.49 0.27
N ALA A 41 4.65 -2.37 -0.42
CA ALA A 41 4.00 -1.12 -0.01
C ALA A 41 2.47 -1.24 -0.03
N LEU A 42 1.91 -1.91 -1.04
CA LEU A 42 0.48 -2.20 -1.11
C LEU A 42 0.02 -3.09 0.04
N ASP A 43 0.73 -4.18 0.33
CA ASP A 43 0.36 -5.09 1.42
C ASP A 43 0.29 -4.37 2.78
N LEU A 44 1.27 -3.50 3.05
CA LEU A 44 1.36 -2.73 4.29
C LEU A 44 0.26 -1.68 4.45
N ILE A 45 -0.32 -1.18 3.34
CA ILE A 45 -1.34 -0.12 3.36
C ILE A 45 -2.75 -0.72 3.21
N VAL A 46 -2.95 -1.58 2.21
CA VAL A 46 -4.27 -2.12 1.85
C VAL A 46 -4.78 -3.08 2.92
N GLY A 47 -3.92 -3.93 3.50
CA GLY A 47 -4.31 -4.91 4.52
C GLY A 47 -4.99 -4.27 5.74
N PRO A 48 -4.34 -3.31 6.43
CA PRO A 48 -4.93 -2.62 7.58
C PRO A 48 -6.20 -1.84 7.23
N LEU A 49 -6.26 -1.20 6.05
CA LEU A 49 -7.45 -0.48 5.60
C LEU A 49 -8.62 -1.43 5.31
N TYR A 50 -8.37 -2.56 4.64
CA TYR A 50 -9.38 -3.58 4.37
C TYR A 50 -9.96 -4.13 5.68
N TRP A 51 -9.10 -4.52 6.62
CA TRP A 51 -9.54 -5.01 7.93
C TRP A 51 -10.43 -3.99 8.63
N ARG A 52 -10.02 -2.72 8.69
CA ARG A 52 -10.77 -1.70 9.41
C ARG A 52 -12.09 -1.32 8.74
N LEU A 53 -12.07 -1.08 7.44
CA LEU A 53 -13.22 -0.55 6.70
C LEU A 53 -14.22 -1.65 6.31
N VAL A 54 -13.74 -2.85 5.95
CA VAL A 54 -14.59 -3.91 5.42
C VAL A 54 -14.98 -4.92 6.51
N VAL A 55 -14.01 -5.36 7.32
CA VAL A 55 -14.22 -6.40 8.34
C VAL A 55 -14.79 -5.81 9.63
N VAL A 56 -14.06 -4.88 10.24
CA VAL A 56 -14.47 -4.22 11.50
C VAL A 56 -15.61 -3.22 11.26
N ARG A 57 -15.64 -2.60 10.07
CA ARG A 57 -16.58 -1.52 9.71
C ARG A 57 -16.55 -0.36 10.69
N GLY A 58 -15.35 -0.02 11.15
CA GLY A 58 -15.11 1.08 12.08
C GLY A 58 -14.73 2.37 11.37
N GLU A 59 -14.98 3.50 12.02
CA GLU A 59 -14.47 4.79 11.56
C GLU A 59 -12.93 4.80 11.61
N LEU A 60 -12.35 5.64 10.75
CA LEU A 60 -10.93 5.98 10.78
C LEU A 60 -10.75 7.15 11.75
N PRO A 61 -10.07 6.95 12.89
CA PRO A 61 -9.73 8.06 13.78
C PRO A 61 -8.93 9.12 13.03
N GLN A 62 -9.01 10.36 13.51
CA GLN A 62 -8.12 11.43 13.04
C GLN A 62 -6.66 10.99 13.16
N GLY A 63 -5.88 11.22 12.11
CA GLY A 63 -4.45 10.84 12.05
C GLY A 63 -4.17 9.39 11.65
N TYR A 64 -5.17 8.52 11.58
CA TYR A 64 -4.95 7.09 11.28
C TYR A 64 -4.22 6.85 9.95
N LEU A 65 -4.58 7.60 8.90
CA LEU A 65 -3.95 7.46 7.60
C LEU A 65 -2.49 7.95 7.61
N ASP A 66 -2.21 9.01 8.36
CA ASP A 66 -0.86 9.56 8.49
C ASP A 66 0.04 8.57 9.26
N ASP A 67 -0.46 8.02 10.37
CA ASP A 67 0.23 7.01 11.18
C ASP A 67 0.49 5.72 10.37
N LEU A 68 -0.48 5.30 9.56
CA LEU A 68 -0.36 4.13 8.70
C LEU A 68 0.69 4.37 7.60
N ALA A 69 0.68 5.53 6.96
CA ALA A 69 1.66 5.89 5.95
C ALA A 69 3.09 5.95 6.54
N ALA A 70 3.25 6.58 7.70
CA ALA A 70 4.53 6.64 8.41
C ALA A 70 5.03 5.22 8.78
N SER A 71 4.13 4.36 9.24
CA SER A 71 4.43 2.97 9.59
C SER A 71 4.86 2.15 8.36
N ALA A 72 4.15 2.30 7.23
CA ALA A 72 4.51 1.64 5.98
C ALA A 72 5.89 2.08 5.49
N VAL A 73 6.17 3.39 5.51
CA VAL A 73 7.49 3.93 5.13
C VAL A 73 8.59 3.40 6.04
N ALA A 74 8.38 3.39 7.36
CA ALA A 74 9.35 2.85 8.31
C ALA A 74 9.65 1.36 8.03
N ALA A 75 8.62 0.57 7.72
CA ALA A 75 8.77 -0.84 7.38
C ALA A 75 9.48 -1.07 6.03
N LEU A 76 9.27 -0.19 5.04
CA LEU A 76 9.97 -0.25 3.74
C LEU A 76 11.44 0.16 3.84
N ARG A 77 11.79 0.98 4.85
CA ARG A 77 13.18 1.35 5.16
C ARG A 77 13.93 0.29 5.96
N TYR A 78 13.21 -0.70 6.52
CA TYR A 78 13.84 -1.74 7.31
C TYR A 78 14.69 -2.64 6.39
N PRO A 79 16.02 -2.73 6.61
CA PRO A 79 16.93 -3.37 5.67
C PRO A 79 16.83 -4.91 5.61
N GLY A 80 16.07 -5.56 6.50
CA GLY A 80 16.11 -7.01 6.66
C GLY A 80 17.17 -7.43 7.66
#